data_AF-A0AA35WYA8-F1
#
_entry.id   AF-A0AA35WYA8-F1
#
_cell.length_a   1.000
_cell.length_b   1.000
_cell.length_c   1.000
_cell.angle_alpha   90.00
_cell.angle_beta   90.00
_cell.angle_gamma   90.00
#
_symmetry.space_group_name_H-M   'P 1'
#
loop_
_entity.id
_entity.type
_entity.pdbx_description
1 polymer ?
#
loop_
_entity_poly.entity_id
_entity_poly.type
_entity_poly.pdbx_seq_one_letter_code
_entity_poly.pdbx_strand_id
1 'polypeptide(L)'
;MLEIGPGFLPPYFREESPLGDLALIAVEPRDEGFVASVPIFLLDRLGDKPDVSLQVACDAYGKTIGAMREVMADIDQLKRKRIPIPARKMWELGDAVVALSSKLEEDSMEVEGLNDHLVRDLGINGKRMGTIVTFRRHLPDKELIPENLGWSQCEKQARKVAEELKAGQFVFG
;
A
#
# COMPACT_ATOMS: atom_id res chain seq x y z
N MET A 1 -34.61 -10.43 0.97
CA MET A 1 -34.14 -9.23 0.26
C MET A 1 -33.04 -8.65 1.11
N LEU A 2 -31.78 -8.95 0.79
CA LEU A 2 -30.63 -8.52 1.57
C LEU A 2 -30.16 -7.18 0.99
N GLU A 3 -30.47 -6.10 1.69
CA GLU A 3 -29.89 -4.79 1.42
C GLU A 3 -28.41 -4.84 1.83
N ILE A 4 -27.53 -4.74 0.84
CA ILE A 4 -26.09 -4.58 1.05
C ILE A 4 -25.90 -3.10 1.37
N GLY A 5 -25.79 -2.78 2.67
CA GLY A 5 -25.47 -1.44 3.13
C GLY A 5 -24.12 -0.97 2.57
N PRO A 6 -23.93 0.35 2.33
CA PRO A 6 -22.69 0.87 1.79
C PRO A 6 -21.55 0.54 2.75
N GLY A 7 -20.54 -0.16 2.23
CA GLY A 7 -19.31 -0.48 2.95
C GLY A 7 -18.63 0.80 3.41
N PHE A 8 -18.89 1.17 4.66
CA PHE A 8 -18.30 2.33 5.32
C PHE A 8 -16.85 1.98 5.68
N LEU A 9 -15.93 2.20 4.76
CA LEU A 9 -14.51 2.27 5.08
C LEU A 9 -14.28 3.49 5.99
N PRO A 10 -13.46 3.38 7.04
CA PRO A 10 -13.19 4.50 7.93
C PRO A 10 -12.49 5.65 7.17
N PRO A 11 -12.73 6.92 7.55
CA PRO A 11 -12.36 8.13 6.80
C PRO A 11 -10.85 8.41 6.68
N TYR A 12 -9.98 7.48 7.04
CA TYR A 12 -8.51 7.68 7.09
C TYR A 12 -7.81 7.74 5.72
N PHE A 13 -8.56 7.80 4.62
CA PHE A 13 -8.02 7.96 3.26
C PHE A 13 -8.59 9.15 2.48
N ARG A 14 -9.36 10.03 3.13
CA ARG A 14 -9.69 11.34 2.57
C ARG A 14 -9.50 12.41 3.65
N GLU A 15 -8.25 12.75 3.92
CA GLU A 15 -7.97 14.19 3.94
C GLU A 15 -8.11 14.60 2.48
N GLU A 16 -9.00 15.54 2.19
CA GLU A 16 -9.19 16.11 0.86
C GLU A 16 -7.81 16.37 0.27
N SER A 17 -7.43 15.57 -0.73
CA SER A 17 -6.18 15.81 -1.41
C SER A 17 -6.26 17.25 -1.92
N PRO A 18 -5.31 18.13 -1.60
CA PRO A 18 -5.25 19.46 -2.21
C PRO A 18 -5.03 19.37 -3.74
N LEU A 19 -4.86 18.15 -4.27
CA LEU A 19 -4.57 17.81 -5.65
C LEU A 19 -5.86 17.58 -6.46
N GLY A 20 -6.52 18.67 -6.85
CA GLY A 20 -7.57 18.63 -7.88
C GLY A 20 -7.10 18.10 -9.25
N ASP A 21 -5.80 17.82 -9.42
CA ASP A 21 -5.11 17.72 -10.71
C ASP A 21 -4.56 16.31 -11.07
N LEU A 22 -4.62 15.30 -10.19
CA LEU A 22 -4.12 13.96 -10.55
C LEU A 22 -5.07 13.22 -11.51
N ALA A 23 -4.51 12.49 -12.45
CA ALA A 23 -5.25 11.53 -13.28
C ALA A 23 -5.53 10.26 -12.46
N LEU A 24 -6.80 10.01 -12.19
CA LEU A 24 -7.24 8.74 -11.59
C LEU A 24 -7.17 7.64 -12.64
N ILE A 25 -6.32 6.65 -12.40
CA ILE A 25 -6.11 5.51 -13.29
C ILE A 25 -6.62 4.22 -12.64
N ALA A 26 -7.15 3.31 -13.45
CA ALA A 26 -7.43 1.93 -13.04
C ALA A 26 -6.34 1.01 -13.60
N VAL A 27 -5.90 0.02 -12.81
CA VAL A 27 -4.85 -0.93 -13.20
C VAL A 27 -5.37 -2.36 -13.14
N GLU A 28 -5.37 -3.06 -14.28
CA GLU A 28 -5.91 -4.41 -14.41
C GLU A 28 -4.83 -5.42 -14.79
N PRO A 29 -4.82 -6.64 -14.20
CA PRO A 29 -3.89 -7.68 -14.60
C PRO A 29 -4.23 -8.21 -15.99
N ARG A 30 -3.17 -8.65 -16.69
CA ARG A 30 -3.19 -9.35 -17.98
C ARG A 30 -2.17 -10.49 -17.95
N ASP A 31 -2.21 -11.35 -18.96
CA ASP A 31 -1.34 -12.53 -19.04
C ASP A 31 0.15 -12.19 -18.91
N GLU A 32 0.58 -11.02 -19.41
CA GLU A 32 1.99 -10.58 -19.40
C GLU A 32 2.26 -9.38 -18.48
N GLY A 33 1.35 -9.03 -17.57
CA GLY A 33 1.58 -7.93 -16.62
C GLY A 33 0.33 -7.16 -16.24
N PHE A 34 0.37 -5.84 -16.40
CA PHE A 34 -0.71 -4.93 -16.04
C PHE A 34 -1.01 -3.96 -17.18
N VAL A 35 -2.27 -3.53 -17.26
CA VAL A 35 -2.73 -2.49 -18.16
C VAL A 35 -3.39 -1.39 -17.33
N ALA A 36 -2.96 -0.16 -17.54
CA ALA A 36 -3.53 1.02 -16.95
C ALA A 36 -4.52 1.66 -17.93
N SER A 37 -5.60 2.19 -17.39
CA SER A 37 -6.59 2.95 -18.16
C SER A 37 -6.98 4.20 -17.40
N VAL A 38 -7.29 5.25 -18.13
CA VAL A 38 -7.76 6.53 -17.58
C VAL A 38 -9.11 6.87 -18.20
N PRO A 39 -10.06 7.43 -17.46
CA PRO A 39 -11.27 7.99 -18.06
C PRO A 39 -10.91 9.07 -19.08
N ILE A 40 -11.58 9.09 -20.23
CA ILE A 40 -11.26 10.01 -21.34
C ILE A 40 -11.27 11.49 -20.94
N PHE A 41 -12.11 11.86 -19.96
CA PHE A 41 -12.23 13.23 -19.46
C PHE A 41 -11.09 13.66 -18.51
N LEU A 42 -10.18 12.74 -18.16
CA LEU A 42 -8.94 13.01 -17.41
C LEU A 42 -7.68 12.82 -18.27
N LEU A 43 -7.85 12.52 -19.56
CA LEU A 43 -6.73 12.22 -20.47
C LEU A 43 -5.79 13.41 -20.64
N ASP A 44 -6.33 14.63 -20.59
CA ASP A 44 -5.61 15.90 -20.65
C ASP A 44 -4.60 16.07 -19.51
N ARG A 45 -4.84 15.44 -18.36
CA ARG A 45 -3.94 15.46 -17.19
C ARG A 45 -2.66 14.65 -17.39
N LEU A 46 -2.64 13.73 -18.35
CA LEU A 46 -1.45 12.89 -18.64
C LEU A 46 -0.47 13.55 -19.63
N GLY A 47 -0.77 14.77 -20.08
CA GLY A 47 0.06 15.52 -21.03
C GLY A 47 0.04 14.96 -22.45
N ASP A 48 1.08 15.29 -23.22
CA ASP A 48 1.13 15.05 -24.67
C ASP A 48 1.23 13.56 -25.08
N LYS A 49 1.61 12.68 -24.15
CA LYS A 49 1.88 11.26 -24.41
C LYS A 49 1.23 10.36 -23.36
N PRO A 50 -0.11 10.29 -23.32
CA PRO A 50 -0.83 9.53 -22.30
C PRO A 50 -0.46 8.06 -22.26
N ASP A 51 -0.21 7.43 -23.42
CA ASP A 51 0.17 6.02 -23.50
C ASP A 51 1.50 5.74 -22.78
N VAL A 52 2.45 6.69 -22.86
CA VAL A 52 3.75 6.56 -22.18
C VAL A 52 3.56 6.67 -20.67
N SER A 53 2.75 7.63 -20.20
CA SER A 53 2.43 7.79 -18.78
C SER A 53 1.74 6.55 -18.21
N LEU A 54 0.76 6.01 -18.94
CA LEU A 54 0.07 4.77 -18.54
C LEU A 54 1.01 3.56 -18.49
N GLN A 55 1.96 3.45 -19.43
CA GLN A 55 2.97 2.39 -19.39
C GLN A 55 3.88 2.53 -18.17
N VAL A 56 4.34 3.75 -17.86
CA VAL A 56 5.17 4.02 -16.67
C VAL A 56 4.42 3.61 -15.39
N ALA A 57 3.12 3.92 -15.30
CA ALA A 57 2.29 3.49 -14.18
C ALA A 57 2.18 1.97 -14.09
N CYS A 58 2.01 1.26 -15.20
CA CYS A 58 1.99 -0.21 -15.24
C CYS A 58 3.30 -0.81 -14.74
N ASP A 59 4.42 -0.28 -15.21
CA ASP A 59 5.75 -0.77 -14.85
C ASP A 59 6.02 -0.53 -13.35
N ALA A 60 5.70 0.66 -12.85
CA ALA A 60 5.83 1.00 -11.43
C ALA A 60 4.94 0.11 -10.54
N TYR A 61 3.68 -0.08 -10.94
CA TYR A 61 2.73 -0.96 -10.24
C TYR A 61 3.21 -2.40 -10.24
N GLY A 62 3.55 -2.94 -11.42
CA GLY A 62 4.00 -4.32 -11.59
C GLY A 62 5.27 -4.64 -10.82
N LYS A 63 6.26 -3.73 -10.85
CA LYS A 63 7.48 -3.84 -10.06
C LYS A 63 7.19 -3.88 -8.56
N THR A 64 6.30 -2.98 -8.09
CA THR A 64 5.87 -2.92 -6.68
C THR A 64 5.19 -4.21 -6.25
N ILE A 65 4.22 -4.70 -7.04
CA ILE A 65 3.55 -5.98 -6.77
C ILE A 65 4.54 -7.14 -6.75
N GLY A 66 5.50 -7.18 -7.66
CA GLY A 66 6.58 -8.17 -7.67
C GLY A 66 7.35 -8.19 -6.35
N ALA A 67 7.85 -7.05 -5.90
CA ALA A 67 8.59 -6.92 -4.64
C ALA A 67 7.73 -7.30 -3.43
N MET A 68 6.46 -6.85 -3.38
CA MET A 68 5.55 -7.19 -2.29
C MET A 68 5.23 -8.70 -2.25
N ARG A 69 5.15 -9.37 -3.41
CA ARG A 69 4.96 -10.82 -3.49
C ARG A 69 6.15 -11.59 -2.92
N GLU A 70 7.37 -11.12 -3.15
CA GLU A 70 8.57 -11.71 -2.53
C GLU A 70 8.53 -11.61 -1.00
N VAL A 71 8.20 -10.43 -0.46
CA VAL A 71 8.04 -10.23 0.99
C VAL A 71 6.90 -11.11 1.54
N MET A 72 5.81 -11.26 0.81
CA MET A 72 4.70 -12.14 1.19
C MET A 72 5.09 -13.62 1.19
N ALA A 73 5.90 -14.07 0.22
CA ALA A 73 6.42 -15.44 0.18
C ALA A 73 7.29 -15.74 1.41
N ASP A 74 8.14 -14.79 1.81
CA ASP A 74 8.92 -14.90 3.06
C ASP A 74 8.03 -14.99 4.29
N ILE A 75 7.00 -14.13 4.37
CA ILE A 75 6.03 -14.13 5.46
C ILE A 75 5.33 -15.49 5.55
N ASP A 76 4.94 -16.07 4.42
CA ASP A 76 4.29 -17.38 4.39
C ASP A 76 5.25 -18.50 4.79
N GLN A 77 6.54 -18.41 4.43
CA GLN A 77 7.55 -19.34 4.92
C GLN A 77 7.71 -19.27 6.45
N LEU A 78 7.70 -18.06 7.02
CA LEU A 78 7.76 -17.85 8.48
C LEU A 78 6.53 -18.44 9.19
N LYS A 79 5.32 -18.20 8.65
CA LYS A 79 4.08 -18.79 9.18
C LYS A 79 4.12 -20.32 9.18
N ARG A 80 4.57 -20.94 8.09
CA ARG A 80 4.71 -22.41 7.98
C ARG A 80 5.66 -22.97 9.04
N LYS A 81 6.73 -22.24 9.35
CA LYS A 81 7.69 -22.57 10.41
C LYS A 81 7.22 -22.18 11.81
N ARG A 82 6.04 -21.56 11.95
CA ARG A 82 5.51 -20.98 13.21
C ARG A 82 6.46 -19.97 13.86
N ILE A 83 7.24 -19.27 13.05
CA ILE A 83 8.12 -18.20 13.50
C ILE A 83 7.29 -16.90 13.52
N PRO A 84 7.37 -16.08 14.59
CA PRO A 84 6.73 -14.77 14.62
C PRO A 84 7.13 -13.92 13.40
N ILE A 85 6.16 -13.27 12.77
CA ILE A 85 6.43 -12.40 11.62
C ILE A 85 7.11 -11.12 12.14
N PRO A 86 8.32 -10.77 11.68
CA PRO A 86 8.97 -9.54 12.08
C PRO A 86 8.16 -8.30 11.65
N ALA A 87 8.06 -7.31 12.53
CA ALA A 87 7.41 -6.04 12.21
C ALA A 87 8.10 -5.32 11.03
N ARG A 88 9.43 -5.47 10.90
CA ARG A 88 10.22 -4.95 9.76
C ARG A 88 9.70 -5.43 8.40
N LYS A 89 9.29 -6.70 8.26
CA LYS A 89 8.73 -7.22 6.99
C LYS A 89 7.37 -6.61 6.65
N MET A 90 6.56 -6.35 7.68
CA MET A 90 5.27 -5.71 7.48
C MET A 90 5.45 -4.23 7.14
N TRP A 91 6.46 -3.57 7.73
CA TRP A 91 6.86 -2.23 7.36
C TRP A 91 7.30 -2.14 5.89
N GLU A 92 8.09 -3.09 5.39
CA GLU A 92 8.53 -3.16 3.98
C GLU A 92 7.35 -3.18 3.01
N LEU A 93 6.28 -3.92 3.33
CA LEU A 93 5.04 -3.88 2.54
C LEU A 93 4.42 -2.48 2.53
N GLY A 94 4.32 -1.84 3.70
CA GLY A 94 3.76 -0.48 3.80
C GLY A 94 4.62 0.57 3.08
N ASP A 95 5.94 0.38 3.09
CA ASP A 95 6.89 1.26 2.42
C ASP A 95 6.77 1.15 0.90
N ALA A 96 6.65 -0.07 0.37
CA ALA A 96 6.40 -0.32 -1.05
C ALA A 96 5.12 0.37 -1.54
N VAL A 97 4.04 0.33 -0.74
CA VAL A 97 2.78 1.02 -1.08
C VAL A 97 2.96 2.53 -1.14
N VAL A 98 3.62 3.13 -0.15
CA VAL A 98 3.81 4.59 -0.17
C VAL A 98 4.78 5.01 -1.25
N ALA A 99 5.85 4.24 -1.51
CA ALA A 99 6.77 4.50 -2.61
C ALA A 99 6.06 4.47 -3.97
N LEU A 100 5.14 3.52 -4.18
CA LEU A 100 4.30 3.47 -5.38
C LEU A 100 3.41 4.71 -5.49
N SER A 101 2.70 5.09 -4.43
CA SER A 101 1.87 6.30 -4.43
C SER A 101 2.70 7.54 -4.79
N SER A 102 3.83 7.75 -4.13
CA SER A 102 4.71 8.89 -4.42
C SER A 102 5.24 8.86 -5.85
N LYS A 103 5.63 7.69 -6.37
CA LYS A 103 6.11 7.55 -7.76
C LYS A 103 5.04 7.92 -8.79
N LEU A 104 3.79 7.54 -8.55
CA LEU A 104 2.66 7.86 -9.42
C LEU A 104 2.27 9.34 -9.32
N GLU A 105 2.30 9.90 -8.12
CA GLU A 105 2.05 11.33 -7.88
C GLU A 105 3.07 12.21 -8.61
N GLU A 106 4.35 11.83 -8.66
CA GLU A 106 5.38 12.50 -9.47
C GLU A 106 5.01 12.56 -10.97
N ASP A 107 4.31 11.54 -11.45
CA ASP A 107 3.85 11.44 -12.84
C ASP A 107 2.38 11.92 -13.00
N SER A 108 1.88 12.69 -12.03
CA SER A 108 0.51 13.25 -12.01
C SER A 108 -0.61 12.22 -12.09
N MET A 109 -0.39 11.03 -11.53
CA MET A 109 -1.34 9.91 -11.53
C MET A 109 -1.63 9.41 -10.10
N GLU A 110 -2.78 8.77 -9.95
CA GLU A 110 -3.13 8.00 -8.76
C GLU A 110 -3.94 6.77 -9.16
N VAL A 111 -3.65 5.60 -8.57
CA VAL A 111 -4.48 4.41 -8.78
C VAL A 111 -5.77 4.56 -7.98
N GLU A 112 -6.89 4.68 -8.69
CA GLU A 112 -8.21 4.71 -8.08
C GLU A 112 -8.44 3.42 -7.28
N GLY A 113 -8.79 3.54 -6.00
CA GLY A 113 -9.02 2.37 -5.16
C GLY A 113 -7.77 1.49 -4.97
N LEU A 114 -6.56 2.08 -4.89
CA LEU A 114 -5.29 1.35 -4.75
C LEU A 114 -5.34 0.18 -3.75
N ASN A 115 -6.00 0.35 -2.60
CA ASN A 115 -6.14 -0.73 -1.62
C ASN A 115 -6.87 -1.96 -2.19
N ASP A 116 -7.92 -1.77 -2.98
CA ASP A 116 -8.70 -2.87 -3.56
C ASP A 116 -7.87 -3.62 -4.61
N HIS A 117 -7.09 -2.90 -5.41
CA HIS A 117 -6.12 -3.49 -6.33
C HIS A 117 -5.05 -4.31 -5.58
N LEU A 118 -4.48 -3.78 -4.50
CA LEU A 118 -3.52 -4.50 -3.66
C LEU A 118 -4.13 -5.76 -3.01
N VAL A 119 -5.39 -5.70 -2.57
CA VAL A 119 -6.11 -6.85 -2.03
C VAL A 119 -6.25 -7.95 -3.09
N ARG A 120 -6.67 -7.58 -4.31
CA ARG A 120 -6.78 -8.51 -5.45
C ARG A 120 -5.44 -9.17 -5.78
N ASP A 121 -4.38 -8.36 -5.89
CA ASP A 121 -3.12 -8.81 -6.50
C ASP A 121 -2.16 -9.49 -5.50
N LEU A 122 -2.35 -9.26 -4.19
CA LEU A 122 -1.55 -9.83 -3.10
C LEU A 122 -2.32 -10.80 -2.19
N GLY A 123 -3.66 -10.83 -2.27
CA GLY A 123 -4.49 -11.67 -1.40
C GLY A 123 -4.48 -11.25 0.08
N ILE A 124 -4.06 -10.02 0.39
CA ILE A 124 -4.04 -9.48 1.74
C ILE A 124 -5.39 -8.82 2.02
N ASN A 125 -5.99 -9.06 3.20
CA ASN A 125 -7.22 -8.38 3.59
C ASN A 125 -7.02 -6.84 3.66
N GLY A 126 -7.97 -6.06 3.14
CA GLY A 126 -7.88 -4.60 3.07
C GLY A 126 -7.70 -3.91 4.43
N LYS A 127 -8.34 -4.40 5.50
CA LYS A 127 -8.12 -3.91 6.87
C LYS A 127 -6.66 -4.09 7.30
N ARG A 128 -6.07 -5.25 6.98
CA ARG A 128 -4.68 -5.54 7.30
C ARG A 128 -3.74 -4.65 6.50
N MET A 129 -4.01 -4.43 5.21
CA MET A 129 -3.26 -3.49 4.39
C MET A 129 -3.34 -2.06 4.95
N GLY A 130 -4.52 -1.59 5.34
CA GLY A 130 -4.70 -0.31 6.00
C GLY A 130 -3.83 -0.17 7.25
N THR A 131 -3.85 -1.17 8.14
CA THR A 131 -3.00 -1.20 9.34
C THR A 131 -1.50 -1.14 9.00
N ILE A 132 -1.05 -1.87 7.98
CA ILE A 132 0.34 -1.87 7.51
C ILE A 132 0.76 -0.49 7.02
N VAL A 133 -0.06 0.14 6.16
CA VAL A 133 0.20 1.48 5.63
C VAL A 133 0.20 2.52 6.76
N THR A 134 -0.74 2.43 7.71
CA THR A 134 -0.74 3.28 8.91
C THR A 134 0.55 3.12 9.72
N PHE A 135 1.00 1.89 9.96
CA PHE A 135 2.24 1.63 10.70
C PHE A 135 3.43 2.36 10.06
N ARG A 136 3.63 2.16 8.74
CA ARG A 136 4.73 2.82 8.02
C ARG A 136 4.59 4.33 7.99
N ARG A 137 3.39 4.88 7.75
CA ARG A 137 3.16 6.35 7.71
C ARG A 137 3.59 7.04 9.01
N HIS A 138 3.37 6.40 10.16
CA HIS A 138 3.74 6.96 11.46
C HIS A 138 5.18 6.64 11.90
N LEU A 139 5.84 5.68 11.24
CA LEU A 139 7.24 5.31 11.49
C LEU A 139 8.03 5.29 10.16
N PRO A 140 8.51 6.43 9.64
CA PRO A 140 9.13 6.49 8.32
C PRO A 140 10.51 5.82 8.21
N ASP A 141 11.17 5.54 9.34
CA ASP A 141 12.49 4.92 9.38
C ASP A 141 12.37 3.49 9.92
N LYS A 142 12.74 2.52 9.08
CA LYS A 142 12.74 1.09 9.41
C LYS A 142 13.72 0.76 10.53
N GLU A 143 14.82 1.49 10.68
CA GLU A 143 15.85 1.18 11.67
C GLU A 143 15.40 1.43 13.11
N LEU A 144 14.35 2.23 13.28
CA LEU A 144 13.69 2.43 14.58
C LEU A 144 12.89 1.20 15.04
N ILE A 145 12.69 0.20 14.17
CA ILE A 145 11.99 -1.05 14.51
C ILE A 145 13.02 -2.05 15.05
N PRO A 146 12.89 -2.56 16.29
CA PRO A 146 13.77 -3.60 16.81
C PRO A 146 13.69 -4.90 15.98
N GLU A 147 14.81 -5.59 15.81
CA GLU A 147 14.86 -6.84 15.01
C GLU A 147 13.99 -7.96 15.57
N ASN A 148 13.81 -7.99 16.89
CA ASN A 148 13.02 -8.98 17.61
C ASN A 148 11.54 -8.59 17.75
N LEU A 149 11.12 -7.41 17.26
CA LEU A 149 9.73 -6.97 17.39
C LEU A 149 8.83 -7.75 16.42
N GLY A 150 7.85 -8.47 16.98
CA GLY A 150 6.86 -9.21 16.21
C GLY A 150 5.70 -8.32 15.75
N TRP A 151 5.16 -8.59 14.56
CA TRP A 151 4.00 -7.86 14.02
C TRP A 151 2.77 -7.98 14.91
N SER A 152 2.55 -9.11 15.58
CA SER A 152 1.40 -9.29 16.49
C SER A 152 1.35 -8.29 17.63
N GLN A 153 2.50 -7.75 18.05
CA GLN A 153 2.62 -6.69 19.06
C GLN A 153 2.24 -5.31 18.50
N CYS A 154 2.36 -5.13 17.18
CA CYS A 154 2.07 -3.88 16.49
C CYS A 154 0.62 -3.83 15.97
N GLU A 155 0.11 -4.93 15.42
CA GLU A 155 -1.07 -4.99 14.55
C GLU A 155 -2.33 -4.33 15.14
N LYS A 156 -2.61 -4.53 16.43
CA LYS A 156 -3.83 -4.00 17.07
C LYS A 156 -3.77 -2.50 17.34
N GLN A 157 -2.57 -1.93 17.46
CA GLN A 157 -2.34 -0.55 17.88
C GLN A 157 -1.21 0.08 17.04
N ALA A 158 -1.22 -0.20 15.73
CA ALA A 158 -0.13 0.11 14.82
C ALA A 158 0.34 1.56 14.89
N ARG A 159 -0.61 2.52 14.87
CA ARG A 159 -0.29 3.94 15.01
C ARG A 159 0.43 4.25 16.32
N LYS A 160 -0.14 3.83 17.45
CA LYS A 160 0.43 4.08 18.79
C LYS A 160 1.82 3.49 18.91
N VAL A 161 2.01 2.24 18.48
CA VAL A 161 3.32 1.55 18.52
C VAL A 161 4.33 2.26 17.63
N ALA A 162 3.93 2.67 16.42
CA ALA A 162 4.79 3.44 15.53
C ALA A 162 5.24 4.78 16.16
N GLU A 163 4.31 5.51 16.79
CA GLU A 163 4.61 6.77 17.49
C GLU A 163 5.53 6.55 18.70
N GLU A 164 5.31 5.49 19.49
CA GLU A 164 6.17 5.12 20.63
C GLU A 164 7.57 4.71 20.20
N LEU A 165 7.71 3.92 19.12
CA LEU A 165 9.00 3.55 18.54
C LEU A 165 9.74 4.80 18.06
N LYS A 166 9.04 5.69 17.35
CA LYS A 166 9.60 6.96 16.87
C LYS A 166 10.07 7.86 18.00
N ALA A 167 9.37 7.84 19.14
CA ALA A 167 9.75 8.61 20.33
C ALA A 167 10.84 7.93 21.19
N GLY A 168 11.25 6.69 20.88
CA GLY A 168 12.16 5.90 21.72
C GLY A 168 11.54 5.45 23.05
N GLN A 169 10.20 5.39 23.13
CA GLN A 169 9.44 5.11 24.35
C GLN A 169 8.80 3.72 24.36
N PHE A 170 8.97 2.94 23.29
CA PHE A 170 8.38 1.61 23.20
C PHE A 170 9.02 0.63 24.19
N VAL A 171 8.21 0.05 25.07
CA VAL A 171 8.64 -0.94 26.06
C VAL A 171 8.08 -2.31 25.66
N PHE A 172 8.96 -3.33 25.66
CA PHE A 172 8.54 -4.71 25.43
C PHE A 172 7.60 -5.17 26.55
N GLY A 173 6.35 -5.46 26.19
CA GLY A 173 5.37 -6.14 27.03
C GLY A 173 5.25 -7.62 26.71
#